data_AF-A0AA88I6J3-F1
#
_entry.id   AF-A0AA88I6J3-F1
#
_cell.length_a   1.000
_cell.length_b   1.000
_cell.length_c   1.000
_cell.angle_alpha   90.00
_cell.angle_beta   90.00
_cell.angle_gamma   90.00
#
_symmetry.space_group_name_H-M   'P 1'
#
loop_
_entity.id
_entity.type
_entity.pdbx_description
1 polymer ?
#
loop_
_entity_poly.entity_id
_entity_poly.type
_entity_poly.pdbx_seq_one_letter_code
_entity_poly.pdbx_strand_id
1 'polypeptide(L)'
;MVTSKTELFLRLQKARRKEKDPSCSDEPKLYLSEPTLDLHLSESDLRQIVELPEGLDLNEWLASHTLSFFEHVNAICGAISEYCTSSLCPDMLGPGYT
;
A
#
# COMPACT_ATOMS: atom_id res chain seq x y z
N MET A 1 18.73 -35.66 5.79
CA MET A 1 17.88 -34.57 5.24
C MET A 1 17.44 -33.53 6.28
N VAL A 2 18.03 -33.48 7.48
CA VAL A 2 17.62 -32.52 8.54
C VAL A 2 18.60 -31.35 8.71
N THR A 3 19.81 -31.42 8.14
CA THR A 3 20.87 -30.41 8.32
C THR A 3 20.74 -29.17 7.43
N SER A 4 20.01 -29.24 6.31
CA SER A 4 19.98 -28.14 5.32
C SER A 4 19.01 -27.00 5.69
N LYS A 5 17.87 -27.30 6.34
CA LYS A 5 16.88 -26.28 6.72
C LYS A 5 17.35 -25.41 7.90
N THR A 6 18.05 -26.02 8.86
CA THR A 6 18.60 -25.32 10.03
C THR A 6 19.77 -24.40 9.65
N GLU A 7 20.63 -24.79 8.70
CA GLU A 7 21.67 -23.88 8.17
C GLU A 7 21.08 -22.69 7.43
N LEU A 8 20.02 -22.89 6.62
CA LEU A 8 19.35 -21.79 5.91
C LEU A 8 18.70 -20.81 6.89
N PHE A 9 18.08 -21.32 7.96
CA PHE A 9 17.47 -20.50 9.01
C PHE A 9 18.52 -19.69 9.79
N LEU A 10 19.67 -20.28 10.10
CA LEU A 10 20.79 -19.59 10.75
C LEU A 10 21.44 -18.54 9.84
N ARG A 11 21.48 -18.76 8.52
CA ARG A 11 21.95 -17.76 7.53
C ARG A 11 21.00 -16.57 7.42
N LEU A 12 19.68 -16.80 7.44
CA LEU A 12 18.67 -15.73 7.44
C LEU A 12 18.70 -14.89 8.74
N GLN A 13 18.95 -15.53 9.89
CA GLN A 13 19.10 -14.79 11.15
C GLN A 13 20.39 -13.99 11.24
N LYS A 14 21.51 -14.49 10.70
CA LYS A 14 22.78 -13.74 10.62
C LYS A 14 22.74 -12.56 9.65
N ALA A 15 21.78 -12.51 8.73
CA ALA A 15 21.55 -11.34 7.88
C ALA A 15 20.77 -10.22 8.60
N ARG A 16 20.22 -10.46 9.81
CA ARG A 16 19.33 -9.52 10.51
C ARG A 16 19.93 -8.85 11.75
N ARG A 17 21.24 -8.61 11.75
CA ARG A 17 21.85 -7.57 12.61
C ARG A 17 22.94 -6.85 11.83
N LYS A 18 22.54 -5.79 11.14
CA LYS A 18 23.44 -4.72 10.75
C LYS A 18 22.88 -3.40 11.27
N GLU A 19 23.80 -2.65 11.85
CA GLU A 19 23.63 -1.49 12.72
C GLU A 19 22.77 -0.37 12.14
N LYS A 20 22.20 0.39 13.08
CA LYS A 20 21.64 1.71 12.90
C LYS A 20 22.76 2.65 12.42
N ASP A 21 22.82 2.87 11.12
CA ASP A 21 23.69 3.88 10.51
C ASP A 21 22.97 5.24 10.51
N PRO A 22 23.53 6.30 11.14
CA PRO A 22 22.99 7.65 11.09
C PRO A 22 23.59 8.35 9.86
N SER A 23 23.13 7.99 8.67
CA SER A 23 23.37 8.80 7.48
C SER A 23 22.07 8.97 6.72
N CYS A 24 21.43 10.10 7.00
CA CYS A 24 20.35 10.65 6.19
C CYS A 24 20.97 11.11 4.87
N SER A 25 21.18 10.18 3.94
CA SER A 25 21.40 10.57 2.55
C SER A 25 20.07 11.08 2.01
N ASP A 26 20.02 12.36 1.68
CA ASP A 26 18.98 13.00 0.86
C ASP A 26 18.95 12.35 -0.53
N GLU A 27 18.54 11.09 -0.60
CA GLU A 27 18.15 10.46 -1.86
C GLU A 27 16.90 11.22 -2.34
N PRO A 28 16.91 11.75 -3.57
CA PRO A 28 15.77 12.48 -4.09
C PRO A 28 14.55 11.56 -4.05
N LYS A 29 13.56 11.94 -3.24
CA LYS A 29 12.28 11.24 -3.12
C LYS A 29 11.53 11.36 -4.44
N LEU A 30 11.82 10.45 -5.37
CA LEU A 30 11.26 10.47 -6.73
C LEU A 30 9.72 10.53 -6.73
N TYR A 31 9.08 9.92 -5.73
CA TYR A 31 7.62 9.94 -5.54
C TYR A 31 7.05 11.31 -5.16
N LEU A 32 7.90 12.30 -4.87
CA LEU A 32 7.52 13.70 -4.64
C LEU A 32 7.80 14.59 -5.86
N SER A 33 8.26 14.02 -6.98
CA SER A 33 8.49 14.80 -8.19
C SER A 33 7.15 15.13 -8.86
N GLU A 34 6.99 16.35 -9.37
CA GLU A 34 5.78 16.80 -10.09
C GLU A 34 5.22 15.77 -11.10
N PRO A 35 6.01 15.16 -12.00
CA PRO A 35 5.47 14.21 -12.97
C PRO A 35 4.90 12.93 -12.33
N THR A 36 5.33 12.58 -11.11
CA THR A 36 4.79 11.42 -10.38
C THR A 36 3.56 11.74 -9.54
N LEU A 37 3.37 13.01 -9.18
CA LEU A 37 2.20 13.47 -8.42
C LEU A 37 0.95 13.55 -9.32
N ASP A 38 1.14 13.87 -10.60
CA ASP A 38 0.05 13.96 -11.59
C ASP A 38 -0.25 12.62 -12.30
N LEU A 39 0.47 11.56 -11.92
CA LEU A 39 0.26 10.24 -12.51
C LEU A 39 -1.10 9.70 -12.07
N HIS A 40 -1.99 9.55 -13.04
CA HIS A 40 -3.28 8.90 -12.87
C HIS A 40 -3.51 7.91 -14.00
N LEU A 41 -4.29 6.86 -13.71
CA LEU A 41 -4.76 5.96 -14.75
C LEU A 41 -5.83 6.67 -15.58
N SER A 42 -5.77 6.49 -16.90
CA SER A 42 -6.84 6.97 -17.77
C SER A 42 -8.13 6.18 -17.50
N GLU A 43 -9.28 6.76 -17.81
CA GLU A 43 -10.57 6.07 -17.64
C GLU A 43 -10.63 4.77 -18.47
N SER A 44 -10.03 4.75 -19.66
CA SER A 44 -9.95 3.55 -20.50
C SER A 44 -9.14 2.44 -19.85
N ASP A 45 -8.01 2.76 -19.24
CA ASP A 45 -7.16 1.76 -18.56
C ASP A 45 -7.89 1.21 -17.34
N LEU A 46 -8.58 2.08 -16.58
CA LEU A 46 -9.39 1.65 -15.43
C LEU A 46 -10.50 0.69 -15.85
N ARG A 47 -11.22 1.00 -16.94
CA ARG A 47 -12.31 0.14 -17.44
C ARG A 47 -11.83 -1.27 -17.76
N GLN A 48 -10.66 -1.41 -18.37
CA GLN A 48 -10.07 -2.71 -18.69
C GLN A 48 -9.73 -3.53 -17.43
N ILE A 49 -9.33 -2.87 -16.35
CA ILE A 49 -8.92 -3.55 -15.11
C ILE A 49 -10.14 -4.00 -14.29
N VAL A 50 -11.25 -3.25 -14.33
CA VAL A 50 -12.45 -3.56 -13.53
C VAL A 50 -13.43 -4.50 -14.22
N GLU A 51 -13.23 -4.78 -15.50
CA GLU A 51 -14.08 -5.68 -16.28
C GLU A 51 -14.01 -7.11 -15.74
N LEU A 52 -15.17 -7.76 -15.58
CA LEU A 52 -15.25 -9.13 -15.10
C LEU A 52 -14.68 -10.09 -16.17
N PRO A 53 -13.63 -10.87 -15.87
CA PRO A 53 -13.07 -11.83 -16.82
C PRO A 53 -14.07 -12.93 -17.18
N GLU A 54 -14.01 -13.41 -18.43
CA GLU A 54 -14.85 -14.53 -18.89
C GLU A 54 -14.62 -15.78 -18.04
N GLY A 55 -15.72 -16.37 -17.55
CA GLY A 55 -15.68 -17.61 -16.77
C GLY A 55 -15.35 -17.46 -15.29
N LEU A 56 -15.14 -16.23 -14.80
CA LEU A 56 -15.00 -15.96 -13.36
C LEU A 56 -16.36 -15.69 -12.71
N ASP A 57 -16.58 -16.15 -11.48
CA ASP A 57 -17.79 -15.84 -10.73
C ASP A 57 -17.81 -14.37 -10.31
N LEU A 58 -18.98 -13.74 -10.44
CA LEU A 58 -19.16 -12.33 -10.11
C LEU A 58 -18.89 -12.04 -8.63
N ASN A 59 -19.32 -12.90 -7.72
CA ASN A 59 -19.13 -12.66 -6.28
C ASN A 59 -17.67 -12.85 -5.87
N GLU A 60 -16.98 -13.83 -6.47
CA GLU A 60 -15.53 -14.00 -6.27
C GLU A 60 -14.74 -12.78 -6.79
N TRP A 61 -15.14 -12.24 -7.94
CA TRP A 61 -14.54 -11.02 -8.49
C TRP A 61 -14.76 -9.81 -7.57
N LEU A 62 -16.00 -9.59 -7.11
CA LEU A 62 -16.32 -8.50 -6.19
C LEU A 62 -15.61 -8.67 -4.84
N ALA A 63 -15.53 -9.88 -4.31
CA ALA A 63 -14.88 -10.16 -3.04
C ALA A 63 -13.37 -9.87 -3.10
N SER A 64 -12.70 -10.31 -4.17
CA SER A 64 -11.26 -10.05 -4.35
C SER A 64 -10.96 -8.55 -4.44
N HIS A 65 -11.74 -7.79 -5.22
CA HIS A 65 -11.58 -6.34 -5.33
C HIS A 65 -11.88 -5.62 -4.01
N THR A 66 -12.96 -6.01 -3.32
CA THR A 66 -13.35 -5.40 -2.04
C THR A 66 -12.26 -5.57 -0.98
N LEU A 67 -11.65 -6.76 -0.91
CA LEU A 67 -10.55 -7.03 0.01
C LEU A 67 -9.33 -6.16 -0.32
N SER A 68 -8.94 -6.08 -1.59
CA SER A 68 -7.83 -5.23 -2.01
C SER A 68 -8.08 -3.75 -1.73
N PHE A 69 -9.30 -3.25 -1.96
CA PHE A 69 -9.65 -1.86 -1.62
C PHE A 69 -9.56 -1.61 -0.12
N PHE A 70 -10.04 -2.54 0.72
CA PHE A 70 -9.94 -2.41 2.16
C PHE A 70 -8.48 -2.30 2.63
N GLU A 71 -7.60 -3.15 2.11
CA GLU A 71 -6.16 -3.11 2.44
C GLU A 71 -5.52 -1.79 2.02
N HIS A 72 -5.81 -1.31 0.80
CA HIS A 72 -5.29 -0.04 0.29
C HIS A 72 -5.80 1.17 1.10
N VAL A 73 -7.10 1.24 1.39
CA VAL A 73 -7.68 2.33 2.17
C VAL A 73 -7.09 2.36 3.58
N ASN A 74 -6.96 1.20 4.24
CA ASN A 74 -6.34 1.13 5.56
C ASN A 74 -4.88 1.58 5.56
N ALA A 75 -4.11 1.23 4.53
CA ALA A 75 -2.74 1.70 4.41
C ALA A 75 -2.67 3.24 4.30
N ILE A 76 -3.55 3.84 3.49
CA ILE A 76 -3.64 5.30 3.33
C ILE A 76 -4.06 5.96 4.65
N CYS A 77 -5.14 5.48 5.27
CA CYS A 77 -5.62 6.00 6.55
C CYS A 77 -4.56 5.85 7.65
N GLY A 78 -3.82 4.74 7.66
CA GLY A 78 -2.71 4.53 8.58
C GLY A 78 -1.58 5.55 8.38
N ALA A 79 -1.23 5.87 7.13
CA ALA A 79 -0.17 6.83 6.81
C ALA A 79 -0.49 8.27 7.25
N ILE A 80 -1.77 8.66 7.31
CA ILE A 80 -2.20 10.00 7.73
C ILE A 80 -2.76 10.06 9.16
N SER A 81 -2.78 8.94 9.87
CA SER A 81 -3.48 8.78 11.15
C SER A 81 -3.02 9.76 12.24
N GLU A 82 -1.74 10.16 12.22
CA GLU A 82 -1.20 11.14 13.17
C GLU A 82 -1.74 12.57 12.95
N TYR A 83 -2.21 12.88 11.74
CA TYR A 83 -2.80 14.18 11.39
C TYR A 83 -4.33 14.18 11.50
N CYS A 84 -4.96 13.00 11.51
CA CYS A 84 -6.40 12.86 11.64
C CYS A 84 -6.77 12.53 13.11
N THR A 85 -6.98 13.56 13.92
CA THR A 85 -7.36 13.42 15.34
C THR A 85 -8.77 13.94 15.59
N SER A 86 -9.39 13.57 16.72
CA SER A 86 -10.72 14.08 17.10
C SER A 86 -10.79 15.60 17.27
N SER A 87 -9.66 16.26 17.51
CA SER A 87 -9.59 17.73 17.60
C SER A 87 -9.51 18.41 16.24
N LEU A 88 -8.86 17.78 15.25
CA LEU A 88 -8.69 18.31 13.90
C LEU A 88 -9.85 17.91 12.97
N CYS A 89 -10.39 16.70 13.16
CA CYS A 89 -11.48 16.11 12.41
C CYS A 89 -12.56 15.60 13.39
N PRO A 90 -13.37 16.50 13.99
CA PRO A 90 -14.39 16.12 14.97
C PRO A 90 -15.53 15.32 14.36
N ASP A 91 -15.85 15.59 13.09
CA ASP A 91 -16.89 14.93 12.32
C ASP A 91 -16.29 14.31 11.06
N MET A 92 -16.83 13.16 10.64
CA MET A 92 -16.40 12.49 9.41
C MET A 92 -17.08 13.15 8.20
N LEU A 93 -16.47 14.20 7.67
CA LEU A 93 -16.99 14.99 6.56
C LEU A 93 -16.27 14.67 5.24
N GLY A 94 -17.02 14.66 4.15
CA GLY A 94 -16.50 14.50 2.79
C GLY A 94 -16.34 15.84 2.06
N PRO A 95 -15.60 15.85 0.93
CA PRO A 95 -15.54 17.02 0.06
C PRO A 95 -16.93 17.44 -0.41
N GLY A 96 -17.23 18.74 -0.35
CA GLY A 96 -18.52 19.29 -0.82
C GLY A 96 -19.64 19.34 0.23
N TYR A 97 -19.38 18.88 1.46
CA TYR A 97 -20.26 19.15 2.60
C TYR A 97 -19.84 20.47 3.26
N THR A 98 -20.54 21.57 2.92
CA THR A 98 -20.55 22.85 3.66
C THR A 98 -21.82 22.97 4.48
#